data_AF-A0A2K1KMY3-F1
#
_entry.id   AF-A0A2K1KMY3-F1
#
_cell.length_a   1.000
_cell.length_b   1.000
_cell.length_c   1.000
_cell.angle_alpha   90.00
_cell.angle_beta   90.00
_cell.angle_gamma   90.00
#
_symmetry.space_group_name_H-M   'P 1'
#
loop_
_entity.id
_entity.type
_entity.pdbx_description
1 polymer ?
#
loop_
_entity_poly.entity_id
_entity_poly.type
_entity_poly.pdbx_seq_one_letter_code
_entity_poly.pdbx_strand_id
1 'polypeptide(L)'
;MAVKVYIVYYSMYGHVETLAREIQKGANSVEGVEATLYQVPETLPQEVPQTQSLAGKPAGIFVSPASQGGQETTALTAITQLTHHGMIFVPVGCTFGAGMSEINEPKGGSSHGAGTLDDDAFHQGKYTAGIVKKLKQ
;
A
#
# COMPACT_ATOMS: atom_id res chain seq x y z
N MET A 1 -12.61 -9.61 -17.56
CA MET A 1 -12.94 -8.32 -16.89
C MET A 1 -11.72 -7.88 -16.10
N ALA A 2 -11.30 -6.62 -16.18
CA ALA A 2 -10.09 -6.15 -15.49
C ALA A 2 -10.21 -6.27 -13.95
N VAL A 3 -9.09 -6.49 -13.28
CA VAL A 3 -8.98 -6.48 -11.82
C VAL A 3 -8.76 -5.04 -11.37
N LYS A 4 -9.67 -4.51 -10.56
CA LYS A 4 -9.56 -3.14 -10.06
C LYS A 4 -8.76 -3.12 -8.76
N VAL A 5 -7.76 -2.27 -8.69
CA VAL A 5 -6.96 -2.00 -7.49
C VAL A 5 -7.17 -0.54 -7.10
N TYR A 6 -7.50 -0.31 -5.84
CA TYR A 6 -7.75 1.01 -5.29
C TYR A 6 -6.58 1.39 -4.40
N ILE A 7 -5.91 2.50 -4.73
CA ILE A 7 -4.81 3.05 -3.92
C ILE A 7 -5.40 4.23 -3.17
N VAL A 8 -5.86 3.94 -1.96
CA VAL A 8 -6.48 4.91 -1.05
C VAL A 8 -5.39 5.52 -0.18
N TYR A 9 -5.25 6.84 -0.20
CA TYR A 9 -4.16 7.52 0.52
C TYR A 9 -4.59 8.87 1.09
N TYR A 10 -3.84 9.35 2.07
CA TYR A 10 -3.93 10.70 2.59
C TYR A 10 -2.54 11.36 2.50
N SER A 11 -2.48 12.63 2.09
CA SER A 11 -1.22 13.37 2.03
C SER A 11 -1.44 14.86 2.26
N MET A 12 -0.74 15.41 3.26
CA MET A 12 -0.74 16.85 3.54
C MET A 12 0.30 17.60 2.71
N TYR A 13 1.48 16.99 2.51
CA TYR A 13 2.66 17.62 1.88
C TYR A 13 3.09 16.94 0.56
N GLY A 14 2.30 16.02 0.02
CA GLY A 14 2.56 15.37 -1.27
C GLY A 14 3.53 14.17 -1.26
N HIS A 15 4.23 13.89 -0.14
CA HIS A 15 5.13 12.73 -0.06
C HIS A 15 4.38 11.40 -0.30
N VAL A 16 3.30 11.17 0.45
CA VAL A 16 2.46 9.96 0.29
C VAL A 16 1.79 9.92 -1.09
N GLU A 17 1.42 11.08 -1.66
CA GLU A 17 0.88 11.14 -3.02
C GLU A 17 1.91 10.66 -4.05
N THR A 18 3.16 11.06 -3.92
CA THR A 18 4.26 10.62 -4.79
C THR A 18 4.42 9.11 -4.72
N LEU A 19 4.46 8.54 -3.50
CA LEU A 19 4.50 7.09 -3.30
C LEU A 19 3.29 6.39 -3.92
N ALA A 20 2.08 6.93 -3.72
CA ALA A 20 0.86 6.36 -4.26
C ALA A 20 0.90 6.30 -5.80
N ARG A 21 1.49 7.31 -6.45
CA ARG A 21 1.71 7.32 -7.92
C ARG A 21 2.70 6.25 -8.36
N GLU A 22 3.77 6.01 -7.62
CA GLU A 22 4.70 4.92 -7.93
C GLU A 22 4.08 3.53 -7.73
N ILE A 23 3.31 3.34 -6.66
CA ILE A 23 2.48 2.14 -6.45
C ILE A 23 1.50 1.95 -7.61
N GLN A 24 0.88 3.03 -8.09
CA GLN A 24 -0.03 2.99 -9.23
C GLN A 24 0.67 2.53 -10.50
N LYS A 25 1.86 3.09 -10.81
CA LYS A 25 2.68 2.67 -11.95
C LYS A 25 3.04 1.19 -11.85
N GLY A 26 3.46 0.75 -10.67
CA GLY A 26 3.76 -0.65 -10.38
C GLY A 26 2.56 -1.57 -10.63
N ALA A 27 1.41 -1.24 -10.08
CA ALA A 27 0.18 -2.02 -10.23
C ALA A 27 -0.31 -2.08 -11.67
N ASN A 28 -0.29 -0.95 -12.40
CA ASN A 28 -0.69 -0.86 -13.80
C ASN A 28 0.27 -1.59 -14.76
N SER A 29 1.49 -1.94 -14.30
CA SER A 29 2.40 -2.78 -15.09
C SER A 29 1.94 -4.24 -15.19
N VAL A 30 0.97 -4.66 -14.37
CA VAL A 30 0.39 -6.00 -14.41
C VAL A 30 -0.75 -6.05 -15.42
N GLU A 31 -0.61 -6.88 -16.45
CA GLU A 31 -1.64 -7.03 -17.49
C GLU A 31 -3.01 -7.38 -16.90
N GLY A 32 -4.06 -6.68 -17.36
CA GLY A 32 -5.43 -6.91 -16.90
C GLY A 32 -5.74 -6.35 -15.50
N VAL A 33 -4.85 -5.55 -14.92
CA VAL A 33 -5.07 -4.75 -13.71
C VAL A 33 -5.29 -3.29 -14.08
N GLU A 34 -6.24 -2.65 -13.40
CA GLU A 34 -6.49 -1.21 -13.48
C GLU A 34 -6.40 -0.62 -12.06
N ALA A 35 -5.39 0.22 -11.83
CA ALA A 35 -5.15 0.87 -10.55
C ALA A 35 -5.61 2.33 -10.55
N THR A 36 -6.46 2.69 -9.60
CA THR A 36 -7.02 4.04 -9.45
C THR A 36 -6.63 4.65 -8.12
N LEU A 37 -6.18 5.91 -8.15
CA LEU A 37 -5.85 6.70 -6.97
C LEU A 37 -7.12 7.30 -6.34
N TYR A 38 -7.22 7.22 -5.02
CA TYR A 38 -8.28 7.87 -4.25
C TYR A 38 -7.67 8.58 -3.04
N GLN A 39 -7.71 9.91 -3.05
CA GLN A 39 -7.28 10.70 -1.91
C GLN A 39 -8.43 10.82 -0.90
N VAL A 40 -8.16 10.49 0.36
CA VAL A 40 -9.10 10.66 1.47
C VAL A 40 -9.18 12.16 1.81
N PRO A 41 -10.38 12.72 2.03
CA PRO A 41 -10.52 14.10 2.50
C PRO A 41 -9.81 14.33 3.83
N GLU A 42 -9.35 15.56 4.06
CA GLU A 42 -8.63 15.99 5.27
C GLU A 42 -9.43 15.72 6.56
N THR A 43 -10.75 15.86 6.49
CA THR A 43 -11.66 15.59 7.60
C THR A 43 -12.57 14.42 7.24
N LEU A 44 -12.80 13.55 8.24
CA LEU A 44 -13.74 12.44 8.11
C LEU A 44 -15.17 12.99 8.02
N PRO A 45 -15.97 12.58 7.02
CA PRO A 45 -17.43 12.67 7.13
C PRO A 45 -17.89 11.87 8.35
N GLN A 46 -18.91 12.34 9.07
CA GLN A 46 -19.43 11.64 10.27
C GLN A 46 -20.06 10.27 9.98
N GLU A 47 -20.15 9.89 8.71
CA GLU A 47 -20.76 8.65 8.27
C GLU A 47 -19.69 7.59 7.98
N VAL A 48 -19.53 6.64 8.90
CA VAL A 48 -18.71 5.44 8.69
C VAL A 48 -19.63 4.34 8.15
N PRO A 49 -19.40 3.79 6.94
CA PRO A 49 -20.20 2.69 6.43
C PRO A 49 -20.11 1.46 7.35
N GLN A 50 -21.23 1.07 7.96
CA GLN A 50 -21.30 -0.07 8.91
C GLN A 50 -21.29 -1.45 8.25
N THR A 51 -20.94 -1.56 6.97
CA THR A 51 -21.03 -2.82 6.22
C THR A 51 -19.67 -3.52 6.15
N GLN A 52 -19.61 -4.83 6.43
CA GLN A 52 -18.42 -5.66 6.23
C GLN A 52 -18.15 -5.97 4.74
N SER A 53 -18.41 -5.03 3.85
CA SER A 53 -18.26 -5.19 2.40
C SER A 53 -16.81 -5.33 1.92
N LEU A 54 -15.85 -5.23 2.84
CA LEU A 54 -14.42 -5.37 2.60
C LEU A 54 -13.87 -6.76 2.99
N ALA A 55 -14.67 -7.60 3.65
CA ALA A 55 -14.23 -8.92 4.06
C ALA A 55 -13.73 -9.76 2.87
N GLY A 56 -12.59 -10.42 3.04
CA GLY A 56 -11.93 -11.24 2.01
C GLY A 56 -11.20 -10.44 0.91
N LYS A 57 -11.27 -9.11 0.90
CA LYS A 57 -10.54 -8.29 -0.08
C LYS A 57 -9.08 -8.12 0.35
N PRO A 58 -8.11 -8.29 -0.57
CA PRO A 58 -6.70 -8.07 -0.27
C PRO A 58 -6.36 -6.59 -0.11
N ALA A 59 -5.45 -6.26 0.81
CA ALA A 59 -4.94 -4.91 1.04
C ALA A 59 -3.46 -4.91 1.45
N GLY A 60 -2.72 -3.89 1.01
CA GLY A 60 -1.36 -3.59 1.46
C GLY A 60 -1.30 -2.20 2.11
N ILE A 61 -0.20 -1.90 2.81
CA ILE A 61 0.02 -0.63 3.51
C ILE A 61 1.34 -0.01 3.01
N PHE A 62 1.41 1.31 2.95
CA PHE A 62 2.62 2.07 2.65
C PHE A 62 2.62 3.36 3.49
N VAL A 63 3.81 3.88 3.82
CA VAL A 63 3.97 4.96 4.81
C VAL A 63 5.07 5.94 4.39
N SER A 64 5.01 7.17 4.89
CA SER A 64 6.05 8.19 4.70
C SER A 64 6.25 8.95 6.02
N PRO A 65 7.15 8.51 6.91
CA PRO A 65 7.41 9.23 8.16
C PRO A 65 8.34 10.44 7.92
N ALA A 66 8.52 11.25 8.95
CA ALA A 66 9.49 12.34 8.95
C ALA A 66 10.94 11.89 9.27
N SER A 67 11.12 10.70 9.87
CA SER A 67 12.44 10.17 10.25
C SER A 67 12.50 8.65 10.08
N GLN A 68 13.62 8.01 10.39
CA GLN A 68 13.74 6.55 10.35
C GLN A 68 12.83 5.84 11.37
N GLY A 69 12.30 6.57 12.36
CA GLY A 69 11.34 6.04 13.31
C GLY A 69 9.90 6.11 12.80
N GLY A 70 9.10 5.09 13.10
CA GLY A 70 7.65 5.08 12.88
C GLY A 70 7.18 4.31 11.65
N GLN A 71 8.05 3.97 10.70
CA GLN A 71 7.63 3.25 9.48
C GLN A 71 6.98 1.90 9.81
N GLU A 72 7.62 1.12 10.67
CA GLU A 72 7.11 -0.19 11.06
C GLU A 72 5.88 -0.08 11.96
N THR A 73 5.91 0.79 12.98
CA THR A 73 4.84 0.88 13.98
C THR A 73 3.56 1.48 13.39
N THR A 74 3.67 2.44 12.48
CA THR A 74 2.51 2.96 11.73
C THR A 74 1.90 1.87 10.86
N ALA A 75 2.71 1.08 10.15
CA ALA A 75 2.20 -0.03 9.35
C ALA A 75 1.54 -1.12 10.24
N LEU A 76 2.20 -1.52 11.33
CA LEU A 76 1.71 -2.51 12.29
C LEU A 76 0.36 -2.11 12.91
N THR A 77 0.23 -0.85 13.33
CA THR A 77 -1.03 -0.37 13.92
C THR A 77 -2.12 -0.24 12.86
N ALA A 78 -1.81 0.11 11.61
CA ALA A 78 -2.77 0.13 10.51
C ALA A 78 -3.28 -1.27 10.11
N ILE A 79 -2.47 -2.33 10.24
CA ILE A 79 -2.90 -3.72 9.99
C ILE A 79 -4.11 -4.08 10.86
N THR A 80 -4.20 -3.56 12.08
CA THR A 80 -5.35 -3.82 12.97
C THR A 80 -6.67 -3.41 12.29
N GLN A 81 -6.71 -2.30 11.56
CA GLN A 81 -7.91 -1.84 10.86
C GLN A 81 -8.32 -2.82 9.76
N LEU A 82 -7.34 -3.36 9.02
CA LEU A 82 -7.60 -4.40 8.01
C LEU A 82 -8.21 -5.65 8.65
N THR A 83 -7.69 -6.07 9.81
CA THR A 83 -8.22 -7.20 10.57
C THR A 83 -9.67 -6.99 10.98
N HIS A 84 -10.02 -5.80 11.50
CA HIS A 84 -11.39 -5.47 11.89
C HIS A 84 -12.37 -5.47 10.70
N HIS A 85 -11.90 -5.09 9.50
CA HIS A 85 -12.68 -5.18 8.27
C HIS A 85 -12.70 -6.56 7.61
N GLY A 86 -11.99 -7.55 8.17
CA GLY A 86 -11.90 -8.91 7.63
C GLY A 86 -11.11 -9.01 6.32
N MET A 87 -10.21 -8.05 6.07
CA MET A 87 -9.41 -7.98 4.85
C MET A 87 -8.20 -8.93 4.90
N ILE A 88 -7.72 -9.34 3.73
CA ILE A 88 -6.50 -10.16 3.61
C ILE A 88 -5.30 -9.23 3.53
N PHE A 89 -4.48 -9.17 4.57
CA PHE A 89 -3.26 -8.37 4.53
C PHE A 89 -2.22 -9.01 3.60
N VAL A 90 -1.72 -8.21 2.64
CA VAL A 90 -0.68 -8.57 1.68
C VAL A 90 0.57 -7.75 1.98
N PRO A 91 1.51 -8.25 2.81
CA PRO A 91 2.76 -7.58 3.08
C PRO A 91 3.70 -7.64 1.88
N VAL A 92 4.60 -6.65 1.76
CA VAL A 92 5.69 -6.70 0.77
C VAL A 92 6.67 -7.82 1.10
N GLY A 93 6.92 -8.07 2.39
CA GLY A 93 7.97 -8.98 2.85
C GLY A 93 9.36 -8.55 2.35
N CYS A 94 10.32 -9.47 2.35
CA CYS A 94 11.65 -9.21 1.78
C CYS A 94 11.68 -9.45 0.25
N THR A 95 10.55 -9.34 -0.44
CA THR A 95 10.43 -9.72 -1.86
C THR A 95 11.10 -8.75 -2.82
N PHE A 96 11.41 -7.53 -2.36
CA PHE A 96 12.23 -6.55 -3.10
C PHE A 96 13.73 -6.90 -3.08
N GLY A 97 14.12 -7.97 -2.38
CA GLY A 97 15.46 -8.54 -2.42
C GLY A 97 16.52 -7.59 -1.87
N ALA A 98 17.65 -7.49 -2.58
CA ALA A 98 18.78 -6.67 -2.16
C ALA A 98 18.41 -5.21 -1.91
N GLY A 99 17.44 -4.65 -2.66
CA GLY A 99 16.97 -3.27 -2.49
C GLY A 99 16.45 -2.95 -1.09
N MET A 100 15.90 -3.94 -0.38
CA MET A 100 15.40 -3.81 1.00
C MET A 100 16.51 -3.91 2.06
N SER A 101 17.63 -4.57 1.74
CA SER A 101 18.72 -4.87 2.67
C SER A 101 19.98 -4.03 2.44
N GLU A 102 19.92 -3.04 1.54
CA GLU A 102 21.06 -2.16 1.29
C GLU A 102 21.33 -1.23 2.48
N ILE A 103 22.61 -1.00 2.75
CA ILE A 103 23.08 -0.21 3.92
C ILE A 103 23.93 1.00 3.53
N ASN A 104 24.03 1.30 2.23
CA ASN A 104 24.89 2.37 1.73
C ASN A 104 24.30 3.77 1.96
N GLU A 105 22.98 3.86 2.12
CA GLU A 105 22.25 5.11 2.35
C GLU A 105 21.02 4.87 3.23
N PRO A 106 20.54 5.88 3.97
CA PRO A 106 19.27 5.79 4.68
C PRO A 106 18.12 5.58 3.69
N LYS A 107 17.32 4.55 3.95
CA LYS A 107 16.16 4.19 3.13
C LYS A 107 14.91 4.08 4.00
N GLY A 108 13.76 4.38 3.40
CA GLY A 108 12.46 3.99 3.93
C GLY A 108 12.06 2.62 3.41
N GLY A 109 11.05 2.02 4.02
CA GLY A 109 10.52 0.71 3.69
C GLY A 109 10.66 -0.25 4.85
N SER A 110 9.77 -1.24 4.87
CA SER A 110 9.86 -2.39 5.77
C SER A 110 9.17 -3.59 5.14
N SER A 111 9.32 -4.76 5.76
CA SER A 111 8.57 -5.96 5.34
C SER A 111 7.04 -5.77 5.41
N HIS A 112 6.55 -4.81 6.19
CA HIS A 112 5.12 -4.51 6.31
C HIS A 112 4.57 -3.70 5.12
N GLY A 113 5.43 -2.99 4.39
CA GLY A 113 5.00 -2.01 3.40
C GLY A 113 6.11 -1.05 2.98
N ALA A 114 5.94 -0.47 1.80
CA ALA A 114 6.88 0.46 1.22
C ALA A 114 6.95 1.77 1.99
N GLY A 115 8.16 2.33 2.01
CA GLY A 115 8.46 3.64 2.57
C GLY A 115 8.76 4.64 1.47
N THR A 116 9.45 5.73 1.83
CA THR A 116 9.62 6.93 1.01
C THR A 116 10.40 6.78 -0.31
N LEU A 117 10.68 5.56 -0.78
CA LEU A 117 11.43 5.26 -2.00
C LEU A 117 10.53 4.81 -3.16
N ASP A 118 10.78 5.39 -4.32
CA ASP A 118 9.99 5.17 -5.53
C ASP A 118 10.07 3.72 -6.05
N ASP A 119 11.24 3.08 -5.98
CA ASP A 119 11.41 1.70 -6.49
C ASP A 119 10.71 0.64 -5.61
N ASP A 120 10.74 0.83 -4.29
CA ASP A 120 10.04 -0.03 -3.33
C ASP A 120 8.51 0.12 -3.49
N ALA A 121 8.05 1.36 -3.64
CA ALA A 121 6.66 1.68 -3.94
C ALA A 121 6.20 1.04 -5.26
N PHE A 122 6.99 1.14 -6.33
CA PHE A 122 6.71 0.47 -7.60
C PHE A 122 6.64 -1.05 -7.45
N HIS A 123 7.62 -1.65 -6.76
CA HIS A 123 7.66 -3.09 -6.52
C HIS A 123 6.43 -3.56 -5.73
N GLN A 124 6.08 -2.87 -4.64
CA GLN A 124 4.87 -3.17 -3.87
C GLN A 124 3.63 -3.13 -4.76
N GLY A 125 3.45 -2.08 -5.57
CA GLY A 125 2.30 -1.95 -6.46
C GLY A 125 2.16 -3.14 -7.40
N LYS A 126 3.26 -3.53 -8.05
CA LYS A 126 3.29 -4.69 -8.96
C LYS A 126 3.03 -6.00 -8.24
N TYR A 127 3.67 -6.20 -7.08
CA TYR A 127 3.56 -7.42 -6.29
C TYR A 127 2.15 -7.63 -5.75
N THR A 128 1.58 -6.61 -5.09
CA THR A 128 0.22 -6.65 -4.56
C THR A 128 -0.80 -6.88 -5.67
N ALA A 129 -0.71 -6.14 -6.79
CA ALA A 129 -1.60 -6.33 -7.94
C ALA A 129 -1.55 -7.76 -8.51
N GLY A 130 -0.37 -8.36 -8.59
CA GLY A 130 -0.20 -9.75 -9.00
C GLY A 130 -0.91 -10.74 -8.08
N ILE A 131 -0.87 -10.52 -6.77
CA ILE A 131 -1.60 -11.33 -5.78
C ILE A 131 -3.10 -11.12 -5.91
N VAL A 132 -3.58 -9.87 -5.98
CA VAL A 132 -5.01 -9.58 -6.15
C VAL A 132 -5.57 -10.25 -7.40
N LYS A 133 -4.81 -10.22 -8.50
CA LYS A 133 -5.20 -10.89 -9.75
C LYS A 133 -5.35 -12.40 -9.56
N LYS A 134 -4.42 -13.05 -8.85
CA LYS A 134 -4.48 -14.50 -8.55
C LYS A 134 -5.67 -14.86 -7.66
N LEU A 135 -6.01 -14.02 -6.68
CA LEU A 135 -7.13 -14.28 -5.76
C LEU A 135 -8.51 -14.07 -6.39
N LYS A 136 -8.59 -13.38 -7.54
CA LYS A 136 -9.83 -13.14 -8.27
C LYS A 136 -10.09 -14.16 -9.40
N GLN A 137 -9.08 -14.93 -9.80
CA GLN A 137 -9.18 -16.03 -10.77
C GLN A 137 -9.72 -17.28 -10.09
#